data_AF-A0A9D8I6J3-F1
#
_entry.id   AF-A0A9D8I6J3-F1
#
_cell.length_a   1.000
_cell.length_b   1.000
_cell.length_c   1.000
_cell.angle_alpha   90.00
_cell.angle_beta   90.00
_cell.angle_gamma   90.00
#
_symmetry.space_group_name_H-M   'P 1'
#
loop_
_entity.id
_entity.type
_entity.pdbx_description
1 polymer ?
#
loop_
_entity_poly.entity_id
_entity_poly.type
_entity_poly.pdbx_seq_one_letter_code
_entity_poly.pdbx_strand_id
1 'polypeptide(L)'
;MNPTPLALAGLLVVCATVTQGSAVIVKQRAKEIARPGDPNNKGPGKIGPTPASPAAQGTTAAAAAPAATPAMSRLVADIAAIRARKEMPADLLKQFCADIAACAEGPAKPSEAVVNKLGANLGAALLDKKMSMAEQVGLARDIATMINGAKVEVADAQAALNGIKDILQAAGVAKTELQAILNDFKSVFAEVLSFKK
;
A
#
# COMPACT_ATOMS: atom_id res chain seq x y z
N MET A 1 -4.68 -30.32 45.61
CA MET A 1 -5.77 -29.43 46.05
C MET A 1 -5.43 -28.00 45.64
N ASN A 2 -6.14 -27.47 44.65
CA ASN A 2 -6.47 -26.04 44.63
C ASN A 2 -7.47 -25.77 45.77
N PRO A 3 -7.51 -24.55 46.35
CA PRO A 3 -8.36 -23.51 45.75
C PRO A 3 -7.81 -22.06 45.82
N THR A 4 -7.99 -21.33 44.74
CA THR A 4 -8.30 -19.89 44.72
C THR A 4 -9.62 -19.64 45.45
N PRO A 5 -9.88 -18.44 46.04
CA PRO A 5 -10.68 -17.46 45.27
C PRO A 5 -10.62 -15.96 45.65
N LEU A 6 -11.15 -15.16 44.71
CA LEU A 6 -11.96 -13.92 44.84
C LEU A 6 -11.28 -12.64 45.41
N ALA A 7 -11.13 -11.53 44.66
CA ALA A 7 -12.08 -10.65 43.95
C ALA A 7 -12.41 -9.40 44.78
N LEU A 8 -12.44 -8.22 44.14
CA LEU A 8 -13.64 -7.37 43.97
C LEU A 8 -13.30 -5.89 43.65
N ALA A 9 -13.78 -5.46 42.46
CA ALA A 9 -14.34 -4.15 42.02
C ALA A 9 -13.60 -2.81 42.31
N GLY A 10 -13.72 -1.75 41.51
CA GLY A 10 -14.62 -1.44 40.38
C GLY A 10 -14.15 -0.20 39.59
N LEU A 11 -14.51 -0.10 38.31
CA LEU A 11 -15.54 0.80 37.76
C LEU A 11 -14.99 2.14 37.26
N LEU A 12 -14.83 2.28 35.94
CA LEU A 12 -15.49 3.37 35.20
C LEU A 12 -15.62 3.05 33.71
N VAL A 13 -16.86 3.10 33.25
CA VAL A 13 -17.30 3.08 31.85
C VAL A 13 -17.16 4.51 31.29
N VAL A 14 -16.55 4.66 30.11
CA VAL A 14 -16.94 5.71 29.17
C VAL A 14 -17.22 5.06 27.82
N CYS A 15 -18.44 5.29 27.37
CA CYS A 15 -19.03 4.84 26.13
C CYS A 15 -18.78 5.87 25.02
N ALA A 16 -18.87 5.38 23.78
CA ALA A 16 -19.33 6.07 22.57
C ALA A 16 -18.33 6.84 21.67
N THR A 17 -18.12 6.20 20.50
CA THR A 17 -18.26 6.72 19.14
C THR A 17 -17.33 7.85 18.65
N VAL A 18 -16.42 7.50 17.73
CA VAL A 18 -16.42 8.14 16.41
C VAL A 18 -15.87 7.18 15.32
N THR A 19 -16.77 6.42 14.72
CA THR A 19 -16.59 5.83 13.38
C THR A 19 -17.35 6.73 12.42
N GLN A 20 -16.68 7.70 11.78
CA GLN A 20 -17.12 8.38 10.55
C GLN A 20 -16.14 9.51 10.22
N GLY A 21 -15.18 9.26 9.34
CA GLY A 21 -14.25 10.29 8.86
C GLY A 21 -13.73 10.06 7.44
N SER A 22 -13.65 8.81 7.00
CA SER A 22 -13.18 8.46 5.65
C SER A 22 -14.16 8.86 4.53
N ALA A 23 -15.47 8.98 4.81
CA ALA A 23 -16.46 9.35 3.78
C ALA A 23 -16.50 10.85 3.46
N VAL A 24 -16.16 11.74 4.40
CA VAL A 24 -16.25 13.20 4.19
C VAL A 24 -15.02 13.73 3.44
N ILE A 25 -13.84 13.18 3.72
CA ILE A 25 -12.58 13.57 3.08
C ILE A 25 -12.59 13.20 1.58
N VAL A 26 -13.18 12.05 1.23
CA VAL A 26 -13.34 11.62 -0.18
C VAL A 26 -14.36 12.50 -0.91
N LYS A 27 -15.43 12.93 -0.24
CA LYS A 27 -16.48 13.79 -0.83
C LYS A 27 -16.04 15.25 -1.02
N GLN A 28 -15.16 15.76 -0.16
CA GLN A 28 -14.53 17.08 -0.35
C GLN A 28 -13.54 17.07 -1.52
N ARG A 29 -12.69 16.03 -1.65
CA ARG A 29 -11.77 15.90 -2.79
C ARG A 29 -12.50 15.78 -4.13
N ALA A 30 -13.59 15.01 -4.22
CA ALA A 30 -14.37 14.90 -5.44
C ALA A 30 -15.09 16.20 -5.84
N LYS A 31 -15.48 17.03 -4.86
CA LYS A 31 -16.13 18.33 -5.12
C LYS A 31 -15.14 19.42 -5.54
N GLU A 32 -13.85 19.27 -5.21
CA GLU A 32 -12.78 20.20 -5.60
C GLU A 32 -12.23 19.89 -7.01
N ILE A 33 -12.29 18.63 -7.45
CA ILE A 33 -11.84 18.19 -8.79
C ILE A 33 -12.95 18.35 -9.86
N ALA A 34 -14.22 18.45 -9.44
CA ALA A 34 -15.38 18.71 -10.32
C ALA A 34 -15.63 20.19 -10.63
N ARG A 35 -14.64 21.07 -10.42
CA ARG A 35 -14.71 22.49 -10.78
C ARG A 35 -13.79 22.78 -11.98
N PRO A 36 -14.29 22.62 -13.21
CA PRO A 36 -13.70 23.27 -14.38
C PRO A 36 -13.70 24.78 -14.16
N GLY A 37 -12.66 25.44 -14.67
CA GLY A 37 -12.39 26.85 -14.49
C GLY A 37 -13.58 27.78 -14.74
N ASP A 38 -13.53 28.92 -14.07
CA ASP A 38 -14.35 30.10 -14.34
C ASP A 38 -13.63 30.93 -15.41
N PRO A 39 -14.14 30.96 -16.66
CA PRO A 39 -13.95 32.11 -17.51
C PRO A 39 -15.33 32.68 -17.85
N ASN A 40 -15.66 33.79 -17.18
CA ASN A 40 -16.66 34.79 -17.58
C ASN A 40 -18.12 34.55 -17.15
N ASN A 41 -18.50 35.31 -16.13
CA ASN A 41 -19.41 36.45 -16.29
C ASN A 41 -20.40 36.38 -17.50
N LYS A 42 -21.66 36.13 -17.14
CA LYS A 42 -22.94 36.35 -17.85
C LYS A 42 -22.93 36.97 -19.27
N GLY A 43 -23.50 36.22 -20.21
CA GLY A 43 -24.28 36.72 -21.34
C GLY A 43 -25.26 35.63 -21.85
N PRO A 44 -26.53 35.94 -22.19
CA PRO A 44 -27.49 34.94 -22.66
C PRO A 44 -27.49 34.86 -24.19
N GLY A 45 -27.37 33.66 -24.76
CA GLY A 45 -27.43 33.47 -26.22
C GLY A 45 -27.63 32.03 -26.67
N LYS A 46 -28.89 31.72 -27.03
CA LYS A 46 -29.36 30.87 -28.14
C LYS A 46 -28.95 29.38 -28.24
N ILE A 47 -29.99 28.55 -28.10
CA ILE A 47 -30.27 27.22 -28.66
C ILE A 47 -29.66 26.88 -30.05
N GLY A 48 -29.20 25.63 -30.20
CA GLY A 48 -28.95 24.93 -31.47
C GLY A 48 -28.75 23.41 -31.25
N PRO A 49 -29.22 22.51 -32.15
CA PRO A 49 -29.25 21.06 -31.93
C PRO A 49 -27.96 20.32 -32.37
N THR A 50 -27.86 19.07 -31.89
CA THR A 50 -26.80 18.03 -31.89
C THR A 50 -26.05 17.76 -33.22
N PRO A 51 -24.84 17.13 -33.20
CA PRO A 51 -24.77 15.65 -33.23
C PRO A 51 -23.59 14.94 -32.49
N ALA A 52 -23.89 13.70 -32.10
CA ALA A 52 -23.06 12.49 -31.94
C ALA A 52 -21.80 12.42 -31.01
N SER A 53 -22.01 11.74 -29.87
CA SER A 53 -21.22 10.66 -29.21
C SER A 53 -19.75 10.43 -29.58
N PRO A 54 -18.90 10.09 -28.58
CA PRO A 54 -18.43 8.70 -28.52
C PRO A 54 -18.82 7.95 -27.23
N ALA A 55 -19.07 6.66 -27.43
CA ALA A 55 -19.34 5.66 -26.41
C ALA A 55 -18.12 5.32 -25.53
N ALA A 56 -18.44 4.65 -24.41
CA ALA A 56 -17.57 3.92 -23.47
C ALA A 56 -16.70 4.83 -22.57
N GLN A 57 -16.52 4.54 -21.28
CA GLN A 57 -16.29 3.24 -20.64
C GLN A 57 -17.01 3.26 -19.27
N GLY A 58 -17.81 2.25 -18.94
CA GLY A 58 -17.25 1.08 -18.26
C GLY A 58 -16.68 1.53 -16.92
N THR A 59 -17.53 1.60 -15.89
CA THR A 59 -17.07 1.64 -14.50
C THR A 59 -16.37 0.31 -14.22
N THR A 60 -15.10 0.20 -14.58
CA THR A 60 -14.21 -0.73 -13.90
C THR A 60 -14.24 -0.29 -12.44
N ALA A 61 -14.85 -1.14 -11.61
CA ALA A 61 -14.66 -1.06 -10.18
C ALA A 61 -13.15 -0.95 -9.97
N ALA A 62 -12.68 0.20 -9.51
CA ALA A 62 -11.31 0.36 -9.08
C ALA A 62 -11.03 -0.82 -8.16
N ALA A 63 -10.10 -1.70 -8.55
CA ALA A 63 -9.65 -2.79 -7.71
C ALA A 63 -9.39 -2.18 -6.33
N ALA A 64 -10.08 -2.70 -5.32
CA ALA A 64 -9.96 -2.18 -3.98
C ALA A 64 -8.48 -2.23 -3.61
N ALA A 65 -7.85 -1.06 -3.42
CA ALA A 65 -6.52 -0.99 -2.86
C ALA A 65 -6.50 -1.86 -1.59
N PRO A 66 -5.40 -2.59 -1.32
CA PRO A 66 -5.33 -3.48 -0.16
C PRO A 66 -5.77 -2.71 1.08
N ALA A 67 -6.74 -3.28 1.81
CA ALA A 67 -7.28 -2.66 3.00
C ALA A 67 -6.16 -2.46 4.02
N ALA A 68 -6.20 -1.38 4.80
CA ALA A 68 -5.19 -1.14 5.83
C ALA A 68 -5.25 -2.25 6.89
N THR A 69 -4.30 -3.17 6.86
CA THR A 69 -4.18 -4.27 7.82
C THR A 69 -3.18 -3.93 8.93
N PRO A 70 -3.25 -4.59 10.10
CA PRO A 70 -2.22 -4.48 11.12
C PRO A 70 -0.81 -4.82 10.60
N ALA A 71 -0.70 -5.77 9.66
CA ALA A 71 0.56 -6.12 9.01
C ALA A 71 1.12 -4.95 8.20
N MET A 72 0.26 -4.21 7.48
CA MET A 72 0.68 -3.02 6.74
C MET A 72 1.20 -1.92 7.67
N SER A 73 0.56 -1.71 8.83
CA SER A 73 1.04 -0.74 9.82
C SER A 73 2.40 -1.11 10.40
N ARG A 74 2.65 -2.40 10.64
CA ARG A 74 3.96 -2.90 11.08
C ARG A 74 5.02 -2.76 10.00
N LEU A 75 4.68 -3.08 8.76
CA LEU A 75 5.58 -2.91 7.62
C LEU A 75 6.02 -1.45 7.46
N VAL A 76 5.11 -0.48 7.63
CA VAL A 76 5.47 0.94 7.63
C VAL A 76 6.41 1.29 8.80
N ALA A 77 6.15 0.75 10.00
CA ALA A 77 7.03 0.95 11.14
C ALA A 77 8.43 0.35 10.94
N ASP A 78 8.52 -0.82 10.30
CA ASP A 78 9.78 -1.45 9.97
C ASP A 78 10.55 -0.65 8.92
N ILE A 79 9.89 -0.18 7.85
CA ILE A 79 10.51 0.72 6.86
C ILE A 79 11.05 1.97 7.57
N ALA A 80 10.29 2.55 8.50
CA ALA A 80 10.69 3.71 9.30
C ALA A 80 11.88 3.42 10.23
N ALA A 81 11.96 2.20 10.78
CA ALA A 81 13.05 1.77 11.63
C ALA A 81 14.34 1.47 10.85
N ILE A 82 14.23 0.85 9.66
CA ILE A 82 15.36 0.48 8.79
C ILE A 82 16.05 1.73 8.26
N ARG A 83 15.29 2.70 7.72
CA ARG A 83 15.84 3.95 7.18
C ARG A 83 16.67 4.77 8.15
N ALA A 84 16.39 4.65 9.45
CA ALA A 84 17.03 5.41 10.51
C ALA A 84 18.35 4.77 10.95
N ARG A 85 18.70 3.61 10.38
CA ARG A 85 19.87 2.82 10.72
C ARG A 85 20.86 2.82 9.57
N LYS A 86 22.13 2.64 9.94
CA LYS A 86 23.26 2.46 9.01
C LYS A 86 23.51 0.99 8.66
N GLU A 87 23.03 0.10 9.51
CA GLU A 87 23.22 -1.34 9.40
C GLU A 87 21.90 -2.03 9.74
N MET A 88 21.68 -3.20 9.15
CA MET A 88 20.45 -3.97 9.33
C MET A 88 20.67 -5.08 10.35
N PRO A 89 20.11 -4.99 11.58
CA PRO A 89 20.19 -6.07 12.55
C PRO A 89 19.45 -7.31 12.03
N ALA A 90 19.99 -8.50 12.32
CA ALA A 90 19.37 -9.76 11.89
C ALA A 90 17.94 -9.95 12.40
N ASP A 91 17.64 -9.45 13.61
CA ASP A 91 16.31 -9.51 14.20
C ASP A 91 15.31 -8.61 13.46
N LEU A 92 15.72 -7.38 13.13
CA LEU A 92 14.91 -6.45 12.33
C LEU A 92 14.67 -6.99 10.92
N LEU A 93 15.66 -7.66 10.33
CA LEU A 93 15.47 -8.33 9.03
C LEU A 93 14.45 -9.45 9.11
N LYS A 94 14.53 -10.30 10.13
CA LYS A 94 13.53 -11.35 10.34
C LYS A 94 12.14 -10.78 10.52
N GLN A 95 12.00 -9.73 11.33
CA GLN A 95 10.72 -9.06 11.53
C GLN A 95 10.19 -8.46 10.23
N PHE A 96 11.03 -7.74 9.49
CA PHE A 96 10.66 -7.13 8.22
C PHE A 96 10.18 -8.18 7.20
N CYS A 97 10.91 -9.30 7.05
CA CYS A 97 10.47 -10.40 6.19
C CYS A 97 9.14 -11.01 6.67
N ALA A 98 8.95 -11.16 7.98
CA ALA A 98 7.72 -11.70 8.54
C ALA A 98 6.52 -10.77 8.30
N ASP A 99 6.69 -9.46 8.44
CA ASP A 99 5.64 -8.47 8.19
C ASP A 99 5.31 -8.34 6.70
N ILE A 100 6.31 -8.47 5.82
CA ILE A 100 6.11 -8.62 4.37
C ILE A 100 5.26 -9.87 4.07
N ALA A 101 5.61 -11.03 4.63
CA ALA A 101 4.85 -12.27 4.43
C ALA A 101 3.44 -12.20 5.03
N ALA A 102 3.27 -11.51 6.16
CA ALA A 102 1.98 -11.31 6.80
C ALA A 102 1.01 -10.42 5.99
N CYS A 103 1.54 -9.61 5.06
CA CYS A 103 0.73 -8.89 4.10
C CYS A 103 0.12 -9.81 3.02
N ALA A 104 0.63 -11.04 2.85
CA ALA A 104 0.07 -12.00 1.90
C ALA A 104 -1.26 -12.57 2.40
N GLU A 105 -2.32 -12.34 1.62
CA GLU A 105 -3.67 -12.79 1.94
C GLU A 105 -4.09 -13.96 1.06
N GLY A 106 -4.78 -14.94 1.66
CA GLY A 106 -5.30 -16.10 0.94
C GLY A 106 -4.28 -17.23 0.75
N PRO A 107 -4.57 -18.21 -0.13
CA PRO A 107 -3.76 -19.41 -0.28
C PRO A 107 -2.49 -19.20 -1.12
N ALA A 108 -2.48 -18.17 -1.98
CA ALA A 108 -1.37 -17.84 -2.87
C ALA A 108 -0.30 -17.01 -2.14
N LYS A 109 0.35 -17.61 -1.14
CA LYS A 109 1.43 -16.95 -0.40
C LYS A 109 2.77 -17.20 -1.10
N PRO A 110 3.63 -16.17 -1.24
CA PRO A 110 4.99 -16.38 -1.74
C PRO A 110 5.79 -17.25 -0.77
N SER A 111 6.74 -18.00 -1.32
CA SER A 111 7.68 -18.82 -0.56
C SER A 111 8.56 -17.95 0.34
N GLU A 112 8.96 -18.52 1.48
CA GLU A 112 9.84 -17.86 2.43
C GLU A 112 11.17 -17.46 1.79
N ALA A 113 11.70 -18.28 0.88
CA ALA A 113 12.95 -17.98 0.17
C ALA A 113 12.86 -16.69 -0.65
N VAL A 114 11.77 -16.50 -1.38
CA VAL A 114 11.58 -15.30 -2.22
C VAL A 114 11.29 -14.07 -1.35
N VAL A 115 10.51 -14.21 -0.27
CA VAL A 115 10.28 -13.12 0.68
C VAL A 115 11.58 -12.71 1.39
N ASN A 116 12.39 -13.67 1.84
CA ASN A 116 13.66 -13.39 2.51
C ASN A 116 14.65 -12.67 1.60
N LYS A 117 14.74 -13.09 0.33
CA LYS A 117 15.59 -12.41 -0.66
C LYS A 117 15.13 -10.97 -0.90
N LEU A 118 13.82 -10.77 -1.10
CA LEU A 118 13.25 -9.44 -1.27
C LEU A 118 13.49 -8.57 -0.03
N GLY A 119 13.20 -9.09 1.16
CA GLY A 119 13.35 -8.37 2.42
C GLY A 119 14.80 -7.97 2.70
N ALA A 120 15.77 -8.84 2.40
CA ALA A 120 17.19 -8.52 2.53
C ALA A 120 17.63 -7.41 1.57
N ASN A 121 17.30 -7.51 0.29
CA ASN A 121 17.69 -6.52 -0.72
C ASN A 121 17.00 -5.17 -0.51
N LEU A 122 15.69 -5.20 -0.23
CA LEU A 122 14.92 -3.99 0.05
C LEU A 122 15.37 -3.35 1.37
N GLY A 123 15.57 -4.15 2.42
CA GLY A 123 16.03 -3.66 3.70
C GLY A 123 17.40 -2.99 3.63
N ALA A 124 18.36 -3.62 2.94
CA ALA A 124 19.68 -3.03 2.71
C ALA A 124 19.59 -1.71 1.93
N ALA A 125 18.78 -1.66 0.89
CA ALA A 125 18.61 -0.46 0.08
C ALA A 125 17.93 0.70 0.81
N LEU A 126 17.14 0.41 1.85
CA LEU A 126 16.46 1.41 2.67
C LEU A 126 17.36 2.02 3.76
N LEU A 127 18.52 1.42 4.08
CA LEU A 127 19.43 1.94 5.10
C LEU A 127 19.91 3.36 4.78
N ASP A 128 19.92 4.21 5.80
CA ASP A 128 20.32 5.62 5.73
C ASP A 128 19.59 6.45 4.64
N LYS A 129 18.42 5.99 4.16
CA LYS A 129 17.68 6.69 3.11
C LYS A 129 16.72 7.74 3.66
N LYS A 130 16.59 8.84 2.91
CA LYS A 130 15.58 9.88 3.17
C LYS A 130 14.32 9.59 2.37
N MET A 131 13.21 9.51 3.08
CA MET A 131 11.85 9.27 2.61
C MET A 131 10.88 9.92 3.60
N SER A 132 9.87 10.56 3.06
CA SER A 132 8.71 11.06 3.79
C SER A 132 7.84 9.91 4.31
N MET A 133 6.95 10.21 5.25
CA MET A 133 5.95 9.25 5.71
C MET A 133 5.02 8.79 4.57
N ALA A 134 4.69 9.69 3.64
CA ALA A 134 3.86 9.36 2.48
C ALA A 134 4.53 8.30 1.58
N GLU A 135 5.84 8.42 1.34
CA GLU A 135 6.62 7.45 0.58
C GLU A 135 6.73 6.11 1.30
N GLN A 136 6.86 6.10 2.63
CA GLN A 136 6.88 4.87 3.43
C GLN A 136 5.56 4.11 3.33
N VAL A 137 4.44 4.83 3.47
CA VAL A 137 3.09 4.27 3.33
C VAL A 137 2.83 3.79 1.90
N GLY A 138 3.24 4.58 0.89
CA GLY A 138 3.15 4.21 -0.52
C GLY A 138 3.91 2.92 -0.81
N LEU A 139 5.16 2.82 -0.34
CA LEU A 139 6.00 1.65 -0.52
C LEU A 139 5.38 0.40 0.12
N ALA A 140 4.89 0.49 1.37
CA ALA A 140 4.23 -0.62 2.04
C ALA A 140 2.97 -1.11 1.29
N ARG A 141 2.15 -0.18 0.80
CA ARG A 141 0.96 -0.50 0.00
C ARG A 141 1.32 -1.19 -1.32
N ASP A 142 2.35 -0.69 -2.01
CA ASP A 142 2.75 -1.23 -3.30
C ASP A 142 3.38 -2.63 -3.12
N ILE A 143 4.15 -2.85 -2.03
CA ILE A 143 4.62 -4.18 -1.61
C ILE A 143 3.44 -5.14 -1.39
N ALA A 144 2.44 -4.72 -0.60
CA ALA A 144 1.28 -5.54 -0.33
C ALA A 144 0.51 -5.89 -1.62
N THR A 145 0.42 -4.94 -2.55
CA THR A 145 -0.21 -5.17 -3.87
C THR A 145 0.53 -6.25 -4.67
N MET A 146 1.86 -6.18 -4.71
CA MET A 146 2.70 -7.15 -5.44
C MET A 146 2.60 -8.56 -4.84
N ILE A 147 2.59 -8.66 -3.51
CA ILE A 147 2.49 -9.94 -2.79
C ILE A 147 1.10 -10.54 -2.90
N ASN A 148 0.07 -9.72 -3.03
CA ASN A 148 -1.30 -10.17 -3.27
C ASN A 148 -1.63 -10.29 -4.78
N GLY A 149 -0.61 -10.41 -5.62
CA GLY A 149 -0.69 -10.48 -7.08
C GLY A 149 -1.79 -11.38 -7.65
N ALA A 150 -2.09 -12.50 -6.99
CA ALA A 150 -3.14 -13.44 -7.42
C ALA A 150 -4.56 -12.85 -7.35
N LYS A 151 -4.77 -11.90 -6.45
CA LYS A 151 -6.06 -11.23 -6.18
C LYS A 151 -6.22 -9.89 -6.90
N VAL A 152 -5.13 -9.29 -7.35
CA VAL A 152 -5.13 -7.96 -8.02
C VAL A 152 -5.03 -8.12 -9.53
N GLU A 153 -5.42 -7.07 -10.28
CA GLU A 153 -5.22 -7.08 -11.72
C GLU A 153 -3.74 -6.87 -12.08
N VAL A 154 -3.33 -7.37 -13.24
CA VAL A 154 -1.95 -7.21 -13.73
C VAL A 154 -1.59 -5.72 -13.88
N ALA A 155 -2.57 -4.89 -14.24
CA ALA A 155 -2.39 -3.44 -14.34
C ALA A 155 -2.04 -2.82 -12.97
N ASP A 156 -2.71 -3.23 -11.89
CA ASP A 156 -2.43 -2.74 -10.53
C ASP A 156 -1.07 -3.20 -10.03
N ALA A 157 -0.68 -4.45 -10.30
CA ALA A 157 0.65 -4.94 -9.99
C ALA A 157 1.75 -4.17 -10.75
N GLN A 158 1.53 -3.87 -12.02
CA GLN A 158 2.47 -3.06 -12.80
C GLN A 158 2.56 -1.62 -12.28
N ALA A 159 1.43 -1.03 -11.87
CA ALA A 159 1.39 0.28 -11.23
C ALA A 159 2.14 0.28 -9.89
N ALA A 160 1.96 -0.76 -9.06
CA ALA A 160 2.70 -0.94 -7.82
C ALA A 160 4.21 -1.08 -8.05
N LEU A 161 4.63 -1.86 -9.05
CA LEU A 161 6.04 -2.00 -9.41
C LEU A 161 6.67 -0.66 -9.86
N ASN A 162 5.91 0.16 -10.59
CA ASN A 162 6.35 1.52 -10.94
C ASN A 162 6.40 2.43 -9.71
N GLY A 163 5.42 2.38 -8.82
CA GLY A 163 5.42 3.15 -7.57
C GLY A 163 6.62 2.83 -6.69
N ILE A 164 6.94 1.55 -6.51
CA ILE A 164 8.16 1.09 -5.82
C ILE A 164 9.40 1.68 -6.47
N LYS A 165 9.48 1.61 -7.81
CA LYS A 165 10.62 2.16 -8.55
C LYS A 165 10.81 3.65 -8.29
N ASP A 166 9.74 4.42 -8.41
CA ASP A 166 9.78 5.88 -8.26
C ASP A 166 10.13 6.29 -6.83
N ILE A 167 9.56 5.61 -5.84
CA ILE A 167 9.85 5.86 -4.42
C ILE A 167 11.31 5.54 -4.09
N LEU A 168 11.84 4.39 -4.52
CA LEU A 168 13.23 4.02 -4.26
C LEU A 168 14.22 4.91 -5.02
N GLN A 169 13.88 5.37 -6.22
CA GLN A 169 14.69 6.36 -6.95
C GLN A 169 14.71 7.71 -6.23
N ALA A 170 13.55 8.20 -5.79
CA ALA A 170 13.45 9.45 -5.02
C ALA A 170 14.24 9.36 -3.69
N ALA A 171 14.26 8.18 -3.07
CA ALA A 171 15.04 7.89 -1.87
C ALA A 171 16.57 7.84 -2.11
N GLY A 172 17.02 7.83 -3.37
CA GLY A 172 18.45 7.76 -3.72
C GLY A 172 19.05 6.36 -3.64
N VAL A 173 18.26 5.31 -3.92
CA VAL A 173 18.76 3.94 -4.11
C VAL A 173 19.55 3.85 -5.42
N ALA A 174 20.71 3.18 -5.40
CA ALA A 174 21.53 3.06 -6.60
C ALA A 174 20.80 2.25 -7.69
N LYS A 175 21.06 2.59 -8.96
CA LYS A 175 20.37 1.96 -10.11
C LYS A 175 20.53 0.43 -10.14
N THR A 176 21.70 -0.08 -9.76
CA THR A 176 21.99 -1.53 -9.72
C THR A 176 21.18 -2.23 -8.62
N GLU A 177 21.13 -1.65 -7.42
CA GLU A 177 20.34 -2.17 -6.29
C GLU A 177 18.83 -2.13 -6.62
N LEU A 178 18.39 -1.03 -7.21
CA LEU A 178 17.02 -0.86 -7.66
C LEU A 178 16.61 -1.95 -8.66
N GLN A 179 17.46 -2.27 -9.64
CA GLN A 179 17.17 -3.34 -10.60
C GLN A 179 17.08 -4.71 -9.92
N ALA A 180 17.96 -5.00 -8.95
CA ALA A 180 17.88 -6.23 -8.18
C ALA A 180 16.54 -6.34 -7.44
N ILE A 181 16.12 -5.28 -6.75
CA ILE A 181 14.85 -5.22 -6.02
C ILE A 181 13.66 -5.38 -6.96
N LEU A 182 13.63 -4.68 -8.10
CA LEU A 182 12.55 -4.81 -9.07
C LEU A 182 12.47 -6.23 -9.67
N ASN A 183 13.59 -6.91 -9.84
CA ASN A 183 13.60 -8.31 -10.27
C ASN A 183 13.06 -9.23 -9.17
N ASP A 184 13.38 -8.98 -7.90
CA ASP A 184 12.81 -9.75 -6.79
C ASP A 184 11.29 -9.58 -6.70
N PHE A 185 10.77 -8.37 -6.86
CA PHE A 185 9.32 -8.14 -6.93
C PHE A 185 8.65 -8.86 -8.11
N LYS A 186 9.29 -8.92 -9.28
CA LYS A 186 8.79 -9.72 -10.41
C LYS A 186 8.79 -11.21 -10.10
N SER A 187 9.81 -11.71 -9.39
CA SER A 187 9.86 -13.11 -8.95
C SER A 187 8.73 -13.43 -7.97
N VAL A 188 8.48 -12.57 -6.97
CA VAL A 188 7.33 -12.68 -6.05
C VAL A 188 6.03 -12.75 -6.84
N PHE A 189 5.82 -11.78 -7.74
CA PHE A 189 4.58 -11.69 -8.50
C PHE A 189 4.36 -12.91 -9.41
N ALA A 190 5.40 -13.37 -10.11
CA ALA A 190 5.34 -14.56 -10.94
C ALA A 190 5.01 -15.83 -10.14
N GLU A 191 5.59 -15.97 -8.95
CA GLU A 191 5.31 -17.09 -8.05
C GLU A 191 3.85 -17.05 -7.56
N VAL A 192 3.40 -15.89 -7.07
CA VAL A 192 2.03 -15.70 -6.59
C VAL A 192 1.00 -15.94 -7.71
N LEU A 193 1.27 -15.50 -8.94
CA LEU A 193 0.41 -15.77 -10.11
C LEU A 193 0.34 -17.26 -10.47
N SER A 194 1.38 -18.04 -10.18
CA SER A 194 1.39 -19.47 -10.51
C SER A 194 0.32 -20.27 -9.75
N PHE A 195 -0.12 -19.79 -8.57
CA PHE A 195 -1.18 -20.37 -7.76
C PHE A 195 -2.60 -20.09 -8.27
N LYS A 196 -2.77 -19.19 -9.26
CA LYS A 196 -4.08 -18.86 -9.86
C LYS A 196 -4.55 -19.89 -10.88
N LYS A 197 -3.70 -20.86 -11.24
CA LYS A 197 -3.99 -21.89 -12.24
C LYS A 197 -4.97 -22.96 -11.77
#